data_AF-C1FJM5-F1
#
_entry.id   AF-C1FJM5-F1
#
_cell.length_a   1.000
_cell.length_b   1.000
_cell.length_c   1.000
_cell.angle_alpha   90.00
_cell.angle_beta   90.00
_cell.angle_gamma   90.00
#
_symmetry.space_group_name_H-M   'P 1'
#
loop_
_entity.id
_entity.type
_entity.pdbx_description
1 polymer ?
#
loop_
_entity_poly.entity_id
_entity_poly.type
_entity_poly.pdbx_seq_one_letter_code
_entity_poly.pdbx_strand_id
1 'polypeptide(L)'
;MTAGGVDDAEVAAVHRESIEAEKAVVDALRKDGTFERVRKALIARCVADGGVRAKVAELVDASETLRQRGAAGAKFDELVDRLREEVEKDVMGAFADKAWELMTDERGEVGGMIAEAVEKRLGER
;
A
#
# COMPACT_ATOMS: atom_id res chain seq x y z
N MET A 1 -24.10 -5.76 46.83
CA MET A 1 -24.26 -5.49 45.40
C MET A 1 -22.87 -5.25 44.82
N THR A 2 -22.18 -6.29 44.37
CA THR A 2 -20.89 -6.17 43.68
C THR A 2 -21.18 -6.36 42.19
N ALA A 3 -21.51 -5.25 41.53
CA ALA A 3 -21.80 -5.26 40.10
C ALA A 3 -20.56 -4.77 39.34
N GLY A 4 -20.02 -5.64 38.49
CA GLY A 4 -19.67 -5.23 37.12
C GLY A 4 -18.25 -4.77 36.83
N GLY A 5 -17.22 -5.42 37.35
CA GLY A 5 -15.90 -5.40 36.70
C GLY A 5 -15.68 -6.73 36.02
N VAL A 6 -15.57 -6.77 34.69
CA VAL A 6 -14.91 -7.90 34.03
C VAL A 6 -13.53 -7.99 34.67
N ASP A 7 -13.11 -9.18 35.12
CA ASP A 7 -11.80 -9.36 35.72
C ASP A 7 -10.74 -8.88 34.72
N ASP A 8 -9.89 -7.92 35.10
CA ASP A 8 -8.84 -7.39 34.23
C ASP A 8 -7.97 -8.52 33.66
N ALA A 9 -7.84 -9.64 34.39
CA ALA A 9 -7.17 -10.85 33.92
C ALA A 9 -7.90 -11.55 32.77
N GLU A 10 -9.23 -11.59 32.78
CA GLU A 10 -10.06 -12.15 31.72
C GLU A 10 -9.98 -11.30 30.45
N VAL A 11 -10.07 -9.97 30.58
CA VAL A 11 -9.89 -9.03 29.44
C VAL A 11 -8.50 -9.19 28.82
N ALA A 12 -7.46 -9.29 29.66
CA ALA A 12 -6.10 -9.47 29.18
C ALA A 12 -5.88 -10.82 28.47
N ALA A 13 -6.55 -11.88 28.92
CA ALA A 13 -6.49 -13.19 28.29
C ALA A 13 -7.14 -13.18 26.91
N VAL A 14 -8.37 -12.64 26.80
CA VAL A 14 -9.09 -12.52 25.52
C VAL A 14 -8.31 -11.65 24.53
N HIS A 15 -7.74 -10.54 24.99
CA HIS A 15 -6.93 -9.69 24.13
C HIS A 15 -5.68 -10.41 23.59
N ARG A 16 -5.01 -11.21 24.42
CA ARG A 16 -3.85 -12.00 24.00
C ARG A 16 -4.23 -13.05 22.94
N GLU A 17 -5.35 -13.73 23.15
CA GLU A 17 -5.87 -14.71 22.19
C GLU A 17 -6.21 -14.05 20.85
N SER A 18 -6.81 -12.86 20.85
CA SER A 18 -7.07 -12.06 19.64
C SER A 18 -5.78 -11.73 18.88
N ILE A 19 -4.72 -11.31 19.59
CA ILE A 19 -3.43 -10.99 18.96
C ILE A 19 -2.79 -12.25 18.35
N GLU A 20 -2.85 -13.38 19.03
CA GLU A 20 -2.30 -14.65 18.52
C GLU A 20 -3.05 -15.14 17.29
N ALA A 21 -4.38 -15.00 17.32
CA ALA A 21 -5.27 -15.24 16.19
C ALA A 21 -4.91 -14.40 14.95
N GLU A 22 -4.77 -13.08 15.12
CA GLU A 22 -4.40 -12.16 14.05
C GLU A 22 -3.03 -12.50 13.45
N LYS A 23 -2.04 -12.78 14.31
CA LYS A 23 -0.70 -13.20 13.88
C LYS A 23 -0.75 -14.49 13.06
N ALA A 24 -1.52 -15.48 13.48
CA ALA A 24 -1.67 -16.74 12.76
C ALA A 24 -2.27 -16.54 11.36
N VAL A 25 -3.27 -15.65 11.23
CA VAL A 25 -3.86 -15.29 9.94
C VAL A 25 -2.83 -14.61 9.04
N VAL A 26 -2.14 -13.60 9.54
CA VAL A 26 -1.09 -12.87 8.79
C VAL A 26 0.03 -13.82 8.33
N ASP A 27 0.49 -14.70 9.21
CA ASP A 27 1.51 -15.69 8.89
C ASP A 27 1.05 -16.68 7.82
N ALA A 28 -0.21 -17.10 7.85
CA ALA A 28 -0.80 -17.97 6.83
C ALA A 28 -0.87 -17.28 5.46
N LEU A 29 -1.35 -16.03 5.42
CA LEU A 29 -1.44 -15.21 4.20
C LEU A 29 -0.06 -14.89 3.60
N ARG A 30 0.97 -14.78 4.46
CA ARG A 30 2.36 -14.65 4.01
C ARG A 30 2.86 -15.94 3.38
N LYS A 31 2.56 -17.10 3.98
CA LYS A 31 3.04 -18.41 3.53
C LYS A 31 2.36 -18.90 2.24
N ASP A 32 1.10 -18.56 2.03
CA ASP A 32 0.32 -19.01 0.86
C ASP A 32 0.49 -18.12 -0.39
N GLY A 33 1.30 -17.06 -0.31
CA GLY A 33 1.58 -16.16 -1.42
C GLY A 33 0.50 -15.11 -1.67
N THR A 34 -0.50 -14.97 -0.80
CA THR A 34 -1.55 -13.95 -0.94
C THR A 34 -0.97 -12.54 -0.94
N PHE A 35 0.01 -12.24 -0.07
CA PHE A 35 0.64 -10.92 -0.04
C PHE A 35 1.32 -10.57 -1.37
N GLU A 36 1.95 -11.55 -2.03
CA GLU A 36 2.56 -11.35 -3.34
C GLU A 36 1.51 -11.05 -4.41
N ARG A 37 0.37 -11.75 -4.39
CA ARG A 37 -0.74 -11.52 -5.32
C ARG A 37 -1.34 -10.13 -5.13
N VAL A 38 -1.60 -9.75 -3.88
CA VAL A 38 -2.10 -8.41 -3.52
C VAL A 38 -1.10 -7.34 -3.96
N ARG A 39 0.21 -7.51 -3.69
CA ARG A 39 1.23 -6.54 -4.12
C ARG A 39 1.25 -6.37 -5.64
N LYS A 40 1.19 -7.46 -6.41
CA LYS A 40 1.17 -7.41 -7.87
C LYS A 40 -0.07 -6.69 -8.40
N ALA A 41 -1.25 -7.01 -7.86
CA ALA A 41 -2.50 -6.36 -8.23
C ALA A 41 -2.46 -4.85 -7.92
N LEU A 42 -1.99 -4.48 -6.71
CA LEU A 42 -1.87 -3.10 -6.28
C LEU A 42 -0.96 -2.28 -7.21
N ILE A 43 0.24 -2.78 -7.50
CA ILE A 43 1.18 -2.09 -8.41
C ILE A 43 0.56 -1.95 -9.80
N ALA A 44 -0.03 -3.02 -10.35
CA ALA A 44 -0.63 -2.98 -11.68
C ALA A 44 -1.75 -1.92 -11.77
N ARG A 45 -2.57 -1.80 -10.74
CA ARG A 45 -3.67 -0.83 -10.68
C ARG A 45 -3.18 0.60 -10.49
N CYS A 46 -2.19 0.85 -9.65
CA CYS A 46 -1.60 2.18 -9.50
C CYS A 46 -0.87 2.64 -10.79
N VAL A 47 -0.12 1.75 -11.47
CA VAL A 47 0.54 2.08 -12.74
C VAL A 47 -0.49 2.38 -13.84
N ALA A 48 -1.62 1.66 -13.85
CA ALA A 48 -2.68 1.85 -14.83
C ALA A 48 -3.59 3.06 -14.55
N ASP A 49 -3.54 3.62 -13.33
CA ASP A 49 -4.42 4.70 -12.91
C ASP A 49 -4.17 5.98 -13.72
N GLY A 50 -5.27 6.53 -14.27
CA GLY A 50 -5.20 7.72 -15.11
C GLY A 50 -4.78 8.98 -14.33
N GLY A 51 -5.17 9.08 -13.05
CA GLY A 51 -4.81 10.21 -12.19
C GLY A 51 -3.33 10.21 -11.84
N VAL A 52 -2.80 9.05 -11.42
CA VAL A 52 -1.36 8.86 -11.15
C VAL A 52 -0.55 9.16 -12.40
N ARG A 53 -0.93 8.62 -13.56
CA ARG A 53 -0.22 8.87 -14.83
C ARG A 53 -0.27 10.33 -15.24
N ALA A 54 -1.42 10.99 -15.11
CA ALA A 54 -1.56 12.41 -15.40
C ALA A 54 -0.68 13.25 -14.48
N LYS A 55 -0.61 12.91 -13.18
CA LYS A 55 0.25 13.62 -12.23
C LYS A 55 1.73 13.46 -12.55
N VAL A 56 2.16 12.25 -12.90
CA VAL A 56 3.55 11.99 -13.35
C VAL A 56 3.88 12.83 -14.59
N ALA A 57 2.98 12.86 -15.58
CA ALA A 57 3.19 13.67 -16.79
C ALA A 57 3.29 15.17 -16.46
N GLU A 58 2.41 15.70 -15.62
CA GLU A 58 2.43 17.09 -15.16
C GLU A 58 3.76 17.43 -14.47
N LEU A 59 4.27 16.55 -13.60
CA LEU A 59 5.55 16.76 -12.90
C LEU A 59 6.74 16.75 -13.86
N VAL A 60 6.73 15.86 -14.85
CA VAL A 60 7.78 15.78 -15.88
C VAL A 60 7.74 17.02 -16.78
N ASP A 61 6.56 17.46 -17.23
CA ASP A 61 6.39 18.67 -18.03
C ASP A 61 6.80 19.93 -17.25
N ALA A 62 6.59 19.90 -15.94
CA ALA A 62 7.01 20.94 -15.01
C ALA A 62 8.45 20.75 -14.47
N SER A 63 9.25 19.82 -14.97
CA SER A 63 10.59 19.60 -14.42
C SER A 63 11.53 20.77 -14.70
N GLU A 64 12.22 21.27 -13.69
CA GLU A 64 13.32 22.23 -13.87
C GLU A 64 14.55 21.56 -14.48
N THR A 65 14.83 20.31 -14.10
CA THR A 65 15.92 19.49 -14.66
C THR A 65 15.80 19.39 -16.19
N LEU A 66 14.57 19.20 -16.70
CA LEU A 66 14.31 19.13 -18.14
C LEU A 66 14.14 20.49 -18.80
N ARG A 67 13.62 21.51 -18.09
CA ARG A 67 13.37 22.84 -18.65
C ARG A 67 14.62 23.73 -18.75
N GLN A 68 15.66 23.50 -17.96
CA GLN A 68 16.88 24.31 -18.04
C GLN A 68 17.83 23.89 -19.18
N ARG A 69 18.66 24.84 -19.62
CA ARG A 69 19.88 24.63 -20.44
C ARG A 69 20.86 23.59 -19.85
N GLY A 70 20.65 23.09 -18.63
CA GLY A 70 21.43 22.02 -17.99
C GLY A 70 21.29 20.64 -18.63
N ALA A 71 20.29 20.42 -19.49
CA ALA A 71 20.24 19.25 -20.37
C ALA A 71 21.34 19.28 -21.46
N ALA A 72 21.83 20.47 -21.82
CA ALA A 72 22.89 20.63 -22.80
C ALA A 72 24.25 20.38 -22.13
N GLY A 73 24.71 19.13 -22.17
CA GLY A 73 26.05 18.71 -21.74
C GLY A 73 26.10 17.70 -20.60
N ALA A 74 24.97 17.45 -19.93
CA ALA A 74 24.85 16.36 -18.96
C ALA A 74 24.71 14.99 -19.68
N LYS A 75 25.21 13.93 -19.04
CA LYS A 75 24.99 12.57 -19.54
C LYS A 75 23.54 12.15 -19.30
N PHE A 76 23.04 11.25 -20.14
CA PHE A 76 21.66 10.75 -20.03
C PHE A 76 21.35 10.20 -18.63
N ASP A 77 22.22 9.36 -18.07
CA ASP A 77 22.01 8.77 -16.74
C ASP A 77 21.94 9.83 -15.64
N GLU A 78 22.80 10.85 -15.70
CA GLU A 78 22.79 11.97 -14.74
C GLU A 78 21.50 12.81 -14.84
N LEU A 79 20.93 12.95 -16.04
CA LEU A 79 19.65 13.63 -16.22
C LEU A 79 18.48 12.80 -15.68
N VAL A 80 18.52 11.49 -15.88
CA VAL A 80 17.50 10.57 -15.34
C VAL A 80 17.55 10.57 -13.81
N ASP A 81 18.73 10.49 -13.21
CA ASP A 81 18.90 10.50 -11.76
C ASP A 81 18.39 11.82 -11.15
N ARG A 82 18.77 12.97 -11.73
CA ARG A 82 18.30 14.29 -11.27
C ARG A 82 16.79 14.46 -11.42
N LEU A 83 16.23 14.05 -12.56
CA LEU A 83 14.78 14.11 -12.77
C LEU A 83 14.06 13.21 -11.76
N ARG A 84 14.59 12.01 -11.50
CA ARG A 84 14.03 11.12 -10.49
C ARG A 84 14.06 11.76 -9.12
N GLU A 85 15.22 12.27 -8.67
CA GLU A 85 15.35 12.95 -7.38
C GLU A 85 14.36 14.11 -7.23
N GLU A 86 14.15 14.88 -8.31
CA GLU A 86 13.22 16.00 -8.35
C GLU A 86 11.77 15.56 -8.14
N VAL A 87 11.31 14.51 -8.86
CA VAL A 87 9.88 14.14 -8.88
C VAL A 87 9.51 12.98 -7.94
N GLU A 88 10.48 12.22 -7.42
CA GLU A 88 10.26 10.96 -6.70
C GLU A 88 9.30 11.11 -5.54
N LYS A 89 9.47 12.15 -4.72
CA LYS A 89 8.61 12.38 -3.55
C LYS A 89 7.14 12.55 -3.94
N ASP A 90 6.86 13.36 -4.96
CA ASP A 90 5.50 13.67 -5.37
C ASP A 90 4.86 12.52 -6.14
N VAL A 91 5.63 11.82 -6.97
CA VAL A 91 5.19 10.59 -7.65
C VAL A 91 4.85 9.50 -6.63
N MET A 92 5.73 9.27 -5.64
CA MET A 92 5.50 8.29 -4.58
C MET A 92 4.30 8.67 -3.72
N GLY A 93 4.07 9.96 -3.46
CA GLY A 93 2.87 10.46 -2.78
C GLY A 93 1.59 10.09 -3.53
N ALA A 94 1.51 10.42 -4.83
CA ALA A 94 0.36 10.07 -5.65
C ALA A 94 0.13 8.55 -5.73
N PHE A 95 1.22 7.77 -5.80
CA PHE A 95 1.15 6.31 -5.77
C PHE A 95 0.62 5.78 -4.43
N ALA A 96 1.09 6.34 -3.31
CA ALA A 96 0.71 5.94 -1.96
C ALA A 96 -0.77 6.25 -1.69
N ASP A 97 -1.24 7.44 -2.07
CA ASP A 97 -2.64 7.83 -1.94
C ASP A 97 -3.55 6.87 -2.72
N LYS A 98 -3.18 6.58 -3.99
CA LYS A 98 -3.97 5.65 -4.81
C LYS A 98 -3.91 4.23 -4.28
N ALA A 99 -2.75 3.79 -3.81
CA ALA A 99 -2.59 2.46 -3.23
C ALA A 99 -3.46 2.30 -1.98
N TRP A 100 -3.50 3.32 -1.12
CA TRP A 100 -4.36 3.32 0.07
C TRP A 100 -5.83 3.20 -0.31
N GLU A 101 -6.32 4.03 -1.24
CA GLU A 101 -7.68 3.96 -1.77
C GLU A 101 -8.03 2.53 -2.21
N LEU A 102 -7.20 1.92 -3.06
CA LEU A 102 -7.41 0.58 -3.60
C LEU A 102 -7.41 -0.51 -2.53
N MET A 103 -6.56 -0.40 -1.50
CA MET A 103 -6.51 -1.37 -0.41
C MET A 103 -7.71 -1.26 0.53
N THR A 104 -8.25 -0.05 0.73
CA THR A 104 -9.38 0.21 1.63
C THR A 104 -10.76 0.01 1.00
N ASP A 105 -10.85 -0.05 -0.33
CA ASP A 105 -12.09 -0.39 -1.02
C ASP A 105 -12.34 -1.90 -1.00
N GLU A 106 -13.04 -2.37 0.04
CA GLU A 106 -13.43 -3.78 0.21
C GLU A 106 -14.31 -4.32 -0.92
N ARG A 107 -14.96 -3.44 -1.70
CA ARG A 107 -15.74 -3.84 -2.89
C ARG A 107 -14.92 -3.78 -4.17
N GLY A 108 -13.75 -3.14 -4.10
CA GLY A 108 -12.78 -3.03 -5.17
C GLY A 108 -11.97 -4.31 -5.31
N GLU A 109 -11.20 -4.40 -6.39
CA GLU A 109 -10.43 -5.61 -6.70
C GLU A 109 -9.37 -5.91 -5.64
N VAL A 110 -8.58 -4.92 -5.23
CA VAL A 110 -7.47 -5.15 -4.28
C VAL A 110 -7.99 -5.28 -2.86
N GLY A 111 -8.80 -4.34 -2.37
CA GLY A 111 -9.40 -4.43 -1.04
C GLY A 111 -10.31 -5.65 -0.88
N GLY A 112 -11.07 -6.01 -1.91
CA GLY A 112 -11.87 -7.24 -1.94
C GLY A 112 -11.00 -8.50 -1.85
N MET A 113 -9.88 -8.58 -2.58
CA MET A 113 -8.93 -9.68 -2.44
C MET A 113 -8.37 -9.81 -1.01
N ILE A 114 -8.13 -8.68 -0.32
CA ILE A 114 -7.66 -8.67 1.06
C ILE A 114 -8.78 -9.17 1.99
N ALA A 115 -9.97 -8.61 1.86
CA ALA A 115 -11.14 -8.97 2.68
C ALA A 115 -11.47 -10.45 2.56
N GLU A 116 -11.63 -10.96 1.33
CA GLU A 116 -11.93 -12.38 1.06
C GLU A 116 -10.86 -13.31 1.65
N ALA A 117 -9.58 -12.93 1.53
CA ALA A 117 -8.50 -13.75 2.05
C ALA A 117 -8.50 -13.81 3.59
N VAL A 118 -8.78 -12.69 4.25
CA VAL A 118 -8.88 -12.63 5.72
C VAL A 118 -10.12 -13.40 6.20
N GLU A 119 -11.29 -13.16 5.60
CA GLU A 119 -12.54 -13.85 5.96
C GLU A 119 -12.41 -15.36 5.83
N LYS A 120 -11.82 -15.84 4.72
CA LYS A 120 -11.59 -17.27 4.53
C LYS A 120 -10.73 -17.87 5.65
N ARG A 121 -9.69 -17.16 6.09
CA ARG A 121 -8.79 -17.64 7.15
C ARG A 121 -9.42 -17.59 8.53
N LEU A 122 -10.31 -16.64 8.79
CA LEU A 122 -11.07 -16.57 10.03
C LEU A 122 -12.17 -17.65 10.09
N GLY A 123 -12.80 -17.99 8.97
CA GLY A 123 -13.83 -19.04 8.89
C GLY A 123 -13.29 -20.48 8.87
N GLU A 124 -11.99 -20.69 8.63
CA GLU A 124 -11.32 -22.00 8.70
C GLU A 124 -10.91 -22.41 10.13
N ARG A 125 -11.14 -21.55 11.13
CA ARG A 125 -10.83 -21.78 12.56
C ARG A 125 -12.03 -22.29 13.34
#